data_AF-A0A972D772-F1
#
_entry.id   AF-A0A972D772-F1
#
_cell.length_a   1.000
_cell.length_b   1.000
_cell.length_c   1.000
_cell.angle_alpha   90.00
_cell.angle_beta   90.00
_cell.angle_gamma   90.00
#
_symmetry.space_group_name_H-M   'P 1'
#
loop_
_entity.id
_entity.type
_entity.pdbx_description
1 polymer ?
#
loop_
_entity_poly.entity_id
_entity_poly.type
_entity_poly.pdbx_seq_one_letter_code
_entity_poly.pdbx_strand_id
1 'polypeptide(L)'
;MKISGKPKLKLVFSGVFFKIFVILIVLSVMIVAVGLVGNSGIEEMNHAAANIFNSNTSVLFPLFDFLETIYRMEHSAFEAVELGSSGSISAYYGRLTECVGQVGNFFYNLTEETRKSFNQVWTEYEEAARELYNGLKARDSNIEPLYYHFKDVSNKLYKFCYELGKAQRIVGVESFRTGRQVYASTRTLQMIITIIGVSLGLFIGILVSRSIIRPLYKLRDSTRLLAQGDLNTRVDLTSRDEVGVVASAFNHAVEELRSMVTRTAHVGKKINTSTHNLFQVVEETTNSLGELDKLIDHLAAGAESQSQSVNLAIDSIQQATLRTNQVIKSTLEINKICQAASEDAQRGEDATEEMIQAIDNFIFSVRQIKEVVGGLGLCQV
;
A
#
# COMPACT_ATOMS: atom_id res chain seq x y z
N MET A 1 33.19 3.98 35.41
CA MET A 1 33.85 4.58 34.23
C MET A 1 33.24 3.97 32.96
N LYS A 2 32.74 4.82 32.06
CA LYS A 2 32.17 4.57 30.73
C LYS A 2 30.81 3.84 30.61
N ILE A 3 29.78 4.68 30.73
CA ILE A 3 28.55 4.66 29.93
C ILE A 3 28.93 4.99 28.46
N SER A 4 28.20 4.41 27.49
CA SER A 4 27.83 4.98 26.17
C SER A 4 28.01 3.99 25.00
N GLY A 5 27.05 3.08 24.86
CA GLY A 5 26.72 2.51 23.55
C GLY A 5 25.68 3.41 22.89
N LYS A 6 26.11 4.44 22.15
CA LYS A 6 25.19 5.22 21.30
C LYS A 6 24.61 4.28 20.23
N PRO A 7 23.28 4.25 20.00
CA PRO A 7 22.76 3.64 18.80
C PRO A 7 23.25 4.48 17.62
N LYS A 8 24.05 3.88 16.73
CA LYS A 8 24.36 4.48 15.43
C LYS A 8 23.03 4.62 14.70
N LEU A 9 22.49 5.84 14.65
CA LEU A 9 21.40 6.23 13.78
C LEU A 9 21.89 6.08 12.33
N LYS A 10 21.86 4.85 11.80
CA LYS A 10 21.94 4.63 10.35
C LYS A 10 20.65 5.21 9.81
N LEU A 11 20.68 6.47 9.35
CA LEU A 11 19.64 6.97 8.47
C LEU A 11 19.65 6.05 7.24
N VAL A 12 18.74 5.07 7.23
CA VAL A 12 18.48 4.24 6.06
C VAL A 12 17.68 5.10 5.09
N PHE A 13 18.37 6.02 4.43
CA PHE A 13 17.86 6.81 3.31
C PHE A 13 17.71 5.93 2.05
N SER A 14 16.91 4.86 2.12
CA SER A 14 16.72 3.93 1.00
C SER A 14 15.27 3.76 0.56
N GLY A 15 14.33 4.38 1.26
CA GLY A 15 12.90 4.29 0.97
C GLY A 15 12.51 4.87 -0.40
N VAL A 16 11.42 4.38 -0.97
CA VAL A 16 10.71 4.90 -2.14
C VAL A 16 10.42 6.39 -1.98
N PHE A 17 9.96 6.81 -0.79
CA PHE A 17 9.72 8.22 -0.49
C PHE A 17 10.99 9.06 -0.66
N PHE A 18 12.12 8.59 -0.13
CA PHE A 18 13.40 9.28 -0.26
C PHE A 18 13.88 9.33 -1.71
N LYS A 19 13.72 8.24 -2.48
CA LYS A 19 14.03 8.22 -3.91
C LYS A 19 13.22 9.29 -4.66
N ILE A 20 11.90 9.35 -4.43
CA ILE A 20 11.03 10.36 -5.05
C ILE A 20 11.43 11.77 -4.62
N PHE A 21 11.72 11.98 -3.34
CA PHE A 21 12.14 13.28 -2.80
C PHE A 21 13.45 13.78 -3.42
N VAL A 22 14.47 12.92 -3.53
CA VAL A 22 15.73 13.26 -4.20
C VAL A 22 15.50 13.64 -5.66
N ILE A 23 14.63 12.92 -6.35
CA ILE A 23 14.28 13.22 -7.75
C ILE A 23 13.62 14.59 -7.88
N LEU A 24 12.67 14.92 -7.01
CA LEU A 24 12.01 16.22 -7.00
C LEU A 24 12.99 17.36 -6.72
N ILE A 25 13.94 17.15 -5.79
CA ILE A 25 15.01 18.13 -5.52
C ILE A 25 15.87 18.33 -6.77
N VAL A 26 16.36 17.25 -7.38
CA VAL A 26 17.22 17.34 -8.55
C VAL A 26 16.50 18.04 -9.71
N LEU A 27 15.24 17.71 -9.97
CA LEU A 27 14.43 18.37 -10.99
C LEU A 27 14.21 19.85 -10.68
N SER A 28 13.90 20.20 -9.44
CA SER A 28 13.69 21.60 -9.02
C SER A 28 14.96 22.42 -9.17
N VAL A 29 16.10 21.89 -8.73
CA VAL A 29 17.40 22.54 -8.88
C VAL A 29 17.73 22.77 -10.36
N MET A 30 17.44 21.79 -11.24
CA MET A 30 17.66 21.95 -12.67
C MET A 30 16.77 23.02 -13.31
N ILE A 31 15.49 23.08 -12.92
CA ILE A 31 14.56 24.12 -13.40
C ILE A 31 15.05 25.50 -12.98
N VAL A 32 15.46 25.65 -11.71
CA VAL A 32 16.01 26.91 -11.19
C VAL A 32 17.30 27.29 -11.93
N ALA A 33 18.21 26.34 -12.15
CA ALA A 33 19.46 26.59 -12.88
C ALA A 33 19.21 27.06 -14.32
N VAL A 34 18.29 26.42 -15.04
CA VAL A 34 17.90 26.84 -16.40
C VAL A 34 17.28 28.24 -16.38
N GLY A 35 16.42 28.52 -15.40
CA GLY A 35 15.78 29.82 -15.24
C GLY A 35 16.78 30.94 -14.96
N LEU A 36 17.72 30.73 -14.02
CA LEU A 36 18.74 31.72 -13.66
C LEU A 36 19.65 32.07 -14.85
N VAL A 37 20.14 31.06 -15.58
CA VAL A 37 21.02 31.27 -16.75
C VAL A 37 20.27 31.95 -17.89
N GLY A 38 19.00 31.57 -18.12
CA GLY A 38 18.18 32.24 -19.13
C GLY A 38 17.93 33.69 -18.77
N ASN A 39 17.61 33.98 -17.51
CA ASN A 39 17.31 35.34 -17.05
C ASN A 39 18.55 36.25 -17.10
N SER A 40 19.72 35.76 -16.65
CA SER A 40 20.96 36.54 -16.71
C SER A 40 21.35 36.90 -18.15
N GLY A 41 21.15 35.98 -19.10
CA GLY A 41 21.39 36.25 -20.52
C GLY A 41 20.47 37.31 -21.12
N ILE A 42 19.20 37.32 -20.71
CA ILE A 42 18.23 38.33 -21.15
C ILE A 42 18.61 39.71 -20.59
N GLU A 43 19.02 39.78 -19.32
CA GLU A 43 19.41 41.03 -18.67
C GLU A 43 20.63 41.67 -19.34
N GLU A 44 21.69 40.91 -19.61
CA GLU A 44 22.87 41.41 -20.33
C GLU A 44 22.53 41.87 -21.77
N MET A 45 21.65 41.13 -22.46
CA MET A 45 21.18 41.51 -23.79
C MET A 45 20.34 42.80 -23.76
N ASN A 46 19.53 42.99 -22.72
CA ASN A 46 18.74 44.21 -22.53
C ASN A 46 19.65 45.42 -22.29
N HIS A 47 20.72 45.27 -21.50
CA HIS A 47 21.73 46.32 -21.34
C HIS A 47 22.45 46.67 -22.64
N ALA A 48 22.85 45.68 -23.42
CA ALA A 48 23.47 45.92 -24.73
C ALA A 48 22.52 46.65 -25.69
N ALA A 49 21.24 46.26 -25.73
CA ALA A 49 20.22 46.91 -26.54
C ALA A 49 19.97 48.36 -26.10
N ALA A 50 19.87 48.61 -24.79
CA ALA A 50 19.71 49.95 -24.23
C ALA A 50 20.91 50.87 -24.58
N ASN A 51 22.14 50.35 -24.51
CA ASN A 51 23.33 51.11 -24.89
C ASN A 51 23.35 51.47 -26.38
N ILE A 52 22.97 50.54 -27.26
CA ILE A 52 22.86 50.80 -28.70
C ILE A 52 21.78 51.85 -28.97
N PHE A 53 20.63 51.73 -28.32
CA PHE A 53 19.54 52.69 -28.45
C PHE A 53 20.01 54.07 -28.00
N ASN A 54 20.50 54.22 -26.77
CA ASN A 54 20.93 55.51 -26.21
C ASN A 54 22.05 56.17 -27.03
N SER A 55 23.05 55.40 -27.48
CA SER A 55 24.14 55.95 -28.32
C SER A 55 23.59 56.46 -29.67
N ASN A 56 22.67 55.73 -30.29
CA ASN A 56 22.07 56.13 -31.56
C ASN A 56 21.05 57.28 -31.41
N THR A 57 20.06 57.15 -30.53
CA THR A 57 18.94 58.10 -30.42
C THR A 57 19.28 59.38 -29.70
N SER A 58 20.09 59.31 -28.64
CA SER A 58 20.30 60.47 -27.77
C SER A 58 21.51 61.30 -28.19
N VAL A 59 22.48 60.71 -28.89
CA VAL A 59 23.72 61.40 -29.27
C VAL A 59 23.86 61.52 -30.79
N LEU A 60 23.77 60.41 -31.54
CA LEU A 60 24.03 60.45 -32.99
C LEU A 60 22.99 61.23 -33.79
N PHE A 61 21.68 61.04 -33.57
CA PHE A 61 20.65 61.78 -34.31
C PHE A 61 20.75 63.31 -34.11
N PRO A 62 20.75 63.85 -32.87
CA PRO A 62 20.89 65.30 -32.66
C PRO A 62 22.23 65.87 -33.19
N LEU A 63 23.28 65.06 -33.17
CA LEU A 63 24.59 65.46 -33.70
C LEU A 63 24.59 65.61 -35.21
N PHE A 64 23.90 64.73 -35.95
CA PHE A 64 23.77 64.87 -37.40
C PHE A 64 22.94 66.10 -37.78
N ASP A 65 21.85 66.37 -37.07
CA ASP A 65 21.06 67.59 -37.26
C ASP A 65 21.92 68.84 -36.99
N PHE A 66 22.76 68.81 -35.94
CA PHE A 66 23.65 69.91 -35.59
C PHE A 66 24.76 70.13 -36.65
N LEU A 67 25.35 69.04 -37.17
CA LEU A 67 26.32 69.11 -38.28
C LEU A 67 25.71 69.76 -39.53
N GLU A 68 24.44 69.46 -39.85
CA GLU A 68 23.72 70.11 -40.95
C GLU A 68 23.55 71.61 -40.70
N THR A 69 23.22 72.00 -39.46
CA THR A 69 23.05 73.41 -39.09
C THR A 69 24.36 74.21 -39.17
N ILE A 70 25.51 73.61 -38.80
CA ILE A 70 26.82 74.24 -38.99
C ILE A 70 27.08 74.52 -40.48
N TYR A 71 26.81 73.54 -41.35
CA TYR A 71 26.99 73.70 -42.80
C TYR A 71 26.09 74.79 -43.38
N ARG A 72 24.80 74.82 -42.97
CA ARG A 72 23.85 75.86 -43.38
C ARG A 72 24.27 77.25 -42.89
N MET A 73 24.86 77.33 -41.69
CA MET A 73 25.37 78.57 -41.12
C MET A 73 26.58 79.09 -41.92
N GLU A 74 27.52 78.23 -42.30
CA GLU A 74 28.66 78.61 -43.13
C GLU A 74 28.23 79.11 -44.52
N HIS A 75 27.25 78.43 -45.14
CA HIS A 75 26.67 78.87 -46.40
C HIS A 75 26.00 80.24 -46.28
N SER A 76 25.20 80.46 -45.24
CA SER A 76 24.54 81.74 -45.00
C SER A 76 25.55 82.86 -44.68
N ALA A 77 26.67 82.54 -44.03
CA ALA A 77 27.76 83.48 -43.78
C ALA A 77 28.40 83.94 -45.09
N PHE A 78 28.68 82.99 -46.00
CA PHE A 78 29.21 83.27 -47.33
C PHE A 78 28.26 84.17 -48.13
N GLU A 79 26.97 83.85 -48.19
CA GLU A 79 25.97 84.68 -48.88
C GLU A 79 25.85 86.08 -48.28
N ALA A 80 25.96 86.22 -46.96
CA ALA A 80 25.92 87.52 -46.29
C ALA A 80 27.14 88.39 -46.63
N VAL A 81 28.32 87.79 -46.72
CA VAL A 81 29.57 88.46 -47.10
C VAL A 81 29.56 88.87 -48.57
N GLU A 82 29.14 87.97 -49.48
CA GLU A 82 29.14 88.22 -50.93
C GLU A 82 28.07 89.23 -51.37
N LEU A 83 26.84 89.07 -50.87
CA LEU A 83 25.73 89.91 -51.32
C LEU A 83 25.63 91.24 -50.55
N GLY A 84 26.07 91.28 -49.28
CA GLY A 84 25.98 92.46 -48.41
C GLY A 84 24.57 93.04 -48.21
N SER A 85 23.54 92.31 -48.63
CA SER A 85 22.15 92.76 -48.59
C SER A 85 21.56 92.65 -47.18
N SER A 86 20.60 93.51 -46.84
CA SER A 86 19.89 93.40 -45.55
C SER A 86 19.18 92.05 -45.38
N GLY A 87 18.69 91.46 -46.48
CA GLY A 87 18.07 90.14 -46.49
C GLY A 87 19.05 89.02 -46.14
N SER A 88 20.22 88.98 -46.78
CA SER A 88 21.24 87.95 -46.52
C SER A 88 21.85 88.07 -45.12
N ILE A 89 22.06 89.29 -44.62
CA ILE A 89 22.52 89.52 -43.23
C ILE A 89 21.47 89.08 -42.20
N SER A 90 20.18 89.35 -42.46
CA SER A 90 19.09 88.88 -41.59
C SER A 90 18.95 87.36 -41.62
N ALA A 91 19.13 86.74 -42.78
CA ALA A 91 19.11 85.29 -42.92
C ALA A 91 20.24 84.64 -42.11
N TYR A 92 21.45 85.20 -42.19
CA TYR A 92 22.60 84.76 -41.39
C TYR A 92 22.34 84.84 -39.88
N TYR A 93 21.77 85.95 -39.40
CA TYR A 93 21.40 86.08 -37.99
C TYR A 93 20.30 85.09 -37.56
N GLY A 94 19.34 84.82 -38.45
CA GLY A 94 18.33 83.79 -38.24
C GLY A 94 18.94 82.41 -38.06
N ARG A 95 19.91 82.04 -38.91
CA ARG A 95 20.66 80.79 -38.81
C ARG A 95 21.53 80.72 -37.56
N LEU A 96 22.15 81.82 -37.15
CA LEU A 96 22.89 81.88 -35.88
C LEU A 96 21.97 81.53 -34.70
N THR A 97 20.79 82.13 -34.66
CA THR A 97 19.82 81.91 -33.58
C THR A 97 19.29 80.47 -33.59
N GLU A 98 19.04 79.89 -34.77
CA GLU A 98 18.66 78.48 -34.92
C GLU A 98 19.78 77.55 -34.40
N CYS A 99 21.03 77.83 -34.76
CA CYS A 99 22.20 77.07 -34.31
C CYS A 99 22.35 77.10 -32.79
N VAL A 100 22.25 78.28 -32.17
CA VAL A 100 22.28 78.45 -30.70
C VAL A 100 21.13 77.69 -30.03
N GLY A 101 19.93 77.72 -30.60
CA GLY A 101 18.77 77.01 -30.07
C GLY A 101 18.90 75.48 -30.12
N GLN A 102 19.58 74.95 -31.14
CA GLN A 102 19.76 73.49 -31.31
C GLN A 102 20.84 72.89 -30.42
N VAL A 103 21.81 73.68 -29.93
CA VAL A 103 22.92 73.19 -29.08
C VAL A 103 22.39 72.47 -27.84
N GLY A 104 21.33 72.99 -27.23
CA GLY A 104 20.72 72.41 -26.04
C GLY A 104 20.24 70.96 -26.23
N ASN A 105 19.78 70.60 -27.43
CA ASN A 105 19.24 69.27 -27.72
C ASN A 105 20.31 68.18 -27.68
N PHE A 106 21.55 68.52 -28.04
CA PHE A 106 22.67 67.59 -28.04
C PHE A 106 23.46 67.64 -26.73
N PHE A 107 23.62 68.84 -26.14
CA PHE A 107 24.47 69.08 -24.98
C PHE A 107 24.10 68.26 -23.73
N TYR A 108 22.81 67.99 -23.51
CA TYR A 108 22.32 67.24 -22.34
C TYR A 108 22.75 65.75 -22.37
N ASN A 109 22.86 65.18 -23.56
CA ASN A 109 23.12 63.75 -23.75
C ASN A 109 24.61 63.41 -23.80
N LEU A 110 25.49 64.43 -23.68
CA LEU A 110 26.93 64.25 -23.61
C LEU A 110 27.41 63.91 -22.21
N THR A 111 28.47 63.11 -22.13
CA THR A 111 29.24 62.89 -20.90
C THR A 111 29.82 64.22 -20.40
N GLU A 112 30.11 64.33 -19.10
CA GLU A 112 30.66 65.57 -18.55
C GLU A 112 31.97 66.00 -19.24
N GLU A 113 32.85 65.04 -19.52
CA GLU A 113 34.11 65.29 -20.21
C GLU A 113 33.89 65.85 -21.61
N THR A 114 33.05 65.19 -22.43
CA THR A 114 32.76 65.63 -23.79
C THR A 114 32.01 66.96 -23.81
N ARG A 115 31.11 67.19 -22.83
CA ARG A 115 30.38 68.44 -22.68
C ARG A 115 31.32 69.62 -22.43
N LYS A 116 32.33 69.45 -21.57
CA LYS A 116 33.33 70.48 -21.29
C LYS A 116 34.14 70.83 -22.55
N SER A 117 34.63 69.83 -23.27
CA SER A 117 35.37 70.03 -24.52
C SER A 117 34.50 70.66 -25.62
N PHE A 118 33.25 70.24 -25.75
CA PHE A 118 32.30 70.83 -26.69
C PHE A 118 32.05 72.30 -26.37
N ASN A 119 31.80 72.63 -25.09
CA ASN A 119 31.51 74.00 -24.67
C ASN A 119 32.64 74.96 -25.02
N GLN A 120 33.89 74.53 -24.89
CA GLN A 120 35.05 75.35 -25.26
C GLN A 120 35.02 75.73 -26.76
N VAL A 121 34.81 74.74 -27.64
CA VAL A 121 34.76 74.97 -29.09
C VAL A 121 33.50 75.74 -29.50
N TRP A 122 32.38 75.50 -28.81
CA TRP A 122 31.12 76.21 -29.03
C TRP A 122 31.21 77.70 -28.68
N THR A 123 31.82 78.05 -27.54
CA THR A 123 31.98 79.46 -27.15
C THR A 123 32.80 80.23 -28.19
N GLU A 124 33.93 79.67 -28.63
CA GLU A 124 34.74 80.29 -29.70
C GLU A 124 33.93 80.47 -30.99
N TYR A 125 33.12 79.47 -31.36
CA TYR A 125 32.29 79.53 -32.56
C TYR A 125 31.19 80.59 -32.47
N GLU A 126 30.49 80.65 -31.34
CA GLU A 126 29.42 81.61 -31.11
C GLU A 126 29.96 83.04 -31.10
N GLU A 127 31.11 83.28 -30.47
CA GLU A 127 31.78 84.58 -30.46
C GLU A 127 32.17 85.01 -31.88
N ALA A 128 32.89 84.16 -32.63
CA ALA A 128 33.28 84.47 -34.01
C ALA A 128 32.09 84.72 -34.95
N ALA A 129 31.00 83.95 -34.78
CA ALA A 129 29.79 84.12 -35.57
C ALA A 129 29.08 85.45 -35.27
N ARG A 130 29.04 85.86 -33.99
CA ARG A 130 28.47 87.15 -33.55
C ARG A 130 29.34 88.33 -33.99
N GLU A 131 30.65 88.20 -33.94
CA GLU A 131 31.59 89.22 -34.45
C GLU A 131 31.39 89.45 -35.95
N LEU A 132 31.31 88.38 -36.74
CA LEU A 132 31.01 88.46 -38.17
C LEU A 132 29.66 89.15 -38.43
N TYR A 133 28.60 88.80 -37.68
CA TYR A 133 27.30 89.46 -37.80
C TYR A 133 27.39 90.97 -37.50
N ASN A 134 28.08 91.34 -36.42
CA ASN A 134 28.23 92.73 -36.02
C ASN A 134 29.01 93.54 -37.06
N GLY A 135 30.09 92.97 -37.62
CA GLY A 135 30.85 93.58 -38.72
C GLY A 135 29.97 93.79 -39.95
N LEU A 136 29.24 92.75 -40.39
CA LEU A 136 28.32 92.81 -41.53
C LEU A 136 27.25 93.89 -41.34
N LYS A 137 26.67 93.98 -40.14
CA LYS A 137 25.66 94.98 -39.79
C LYS A 137 26.22 96.41 -39.78
N ALA A 138 27.46 96.59 -39.31
CA ALA A 138 28.14 97.87 -39.26
C ALA A 138 28.68 98.33 -40.63
N ARG A 139 28.65 97.47 -41.66
CA ARG A 139 29.31 97.67 -42.95
C ARG A 139 30.80 97.97 -42.77
N ASP A 140 31.45 97.21 -41.90
CA ASP A 140 32.89 97.33 -41.65
C ASP A 140 33.69 97.14 -42.95
N SER A 141 34.82 97.83 -43.09
CA SER A 141 35.75 97.63 -44.21
C SER A 141 36.57 96.34 -44.05
N ASN A 142 36.61 95.75 -42.86
CA ASN A 142 37.41 94.57 -42.52
C ASN A 142 36.56 93.28 -42.34
N ILE A 143 35.58 93.03 -43.21
CA ILE A 143 34.75 91.81 -43.14
C ILE A 143 35.53 90.54 -43.47
N GLU A 144 36.48 90.62 -44.41
CA GLU A 144 37.20 89.45 -44.91
C GLU A 144 37.98 88.71 -43.80
N PRO A 145 38.77 89.37 -42.92
CA PRO A 145 39.38 88.72 -41.76
C PRO A 145 38.37 88.07 -40.80
N LEU A 146 37.23 88.73 -40.54
CA LEU A 146 36.17 88.20 -39.67
C LEU A 146 35.53 86.94 -40.27
N TYR A 147 35.31 86.92 -41.59
CA TYR A 147 34.77 85.76 -42.30
C TYR A 147 35.73 84.58 -42.24
N TYR A 148 37.03 84.78 -42.48
CA TYR A 148 38.02 83.72 -42.37
C TYR A 148 38.21 83.22 -40.94
N HIS A 149 38.12 84.10 -39.93
CA HIS A 149 38.14 83.69 -38.54
C HIS A 149 36.93 82.81 -38.20
N PHE A 150 35.72 83.25 -38.54
CA PHE A 150 34.50 82.45 -38.39
C PHE A 150 34.62 81.10 -39.11
N LYS A 151 35.16 81.07 -40.34
CA LYS A 151 35.36 79.84 -41.10
C LYS A 151 36.34 78.88 -40.42
N ASP A 152 37.44 79.36 -39.83
CA ASP A 152 38.39 78.52 -39.09
C ASP A 152 37.71 77.87 -37.87
N VAL A 153 36.96 78.66 -37.10
CA VAL A 153 36.27 78.16 -35.90
C VAL A 153 35.09 77.25 -36.26
N SER A 154 34.35 77.54 -37.33
CA SER A 154 33.31 76.65 -37.89
C SER A 154 33.90 75.29 -38.26
N ASN A 155 35.06 75.28 -38.92
CA ASN A 155 35.75 74.03 -39.26
C ASN A 155 36.21 73.25 -38.02
N LYS A 156 36.66 73.94 -36.96
CA LYS A 156 37.01 73.31 -35.67
C LYS A 156 35.78 72.66 -35.03
N LEU A 157 34.64 73.37 -34.97
CA LEU A 157 33.39 72.84 -34.42
C LEU A 157 32.86 71.65 -35.24
N TYR A 158 32.86 71.76 -36.56
CA TYR A 158 32.47 70.67 -37.46
C TYR A 158 33.35 69.44 -37.24
N LYS A 159 34.67 69.61 -37.19
CA LYS A 159 35.62 68.51 -36.97
C LYS A 159 35.41 67.85 -35.61
N PHE A 160 35.17 68.64 -34.55
CA PHE A 160 34.85 68.10 -33.23
C PHE A 160 33.59 67.24 -33.27
N CYS A 161 32.50 67.77 -33.82
CA CYS A 161 31.22 67.07 -33.94
C CYS A 161 31.33 65.80 -34.80
N TYR A 162 32.09 65.87 -35.90
CA TYR A 162 32.31 64.75 -36.79
C TYR A 162 33.09 63.60 -36.12
N GLU A 163 34.17 63.92 -35.39
CA GLU A 163 34.95 62.91 -34.66
C GLU A 163 34.16 62.32 -33.48
N LEU A 164 33.32 63.13 -32.81
CA LEU A 164 32.38 62.65 -31.80
C LEU A 164 31.36 61.66 -32.38
N GLY A 165 30.82 61.95 -33.56
CA GLY A 165 29.90 61.05 -34.26
C GLY A 165 30.56 59.74 -34.67
N LYS A 166 31.80 59.79 -35.16
CA LYS A 166 32.59 58.58 -35.42
C LYS A 166 32.81 57.75 -34.15
N ALA A 167 33.19 58.39 -33.04
CA ALA A 167 33.43 57.71 -31.77
C ALA A 167 32.16 57.00 -31.27
N GLN A 168 31.00 57.67 -31.31
CA GLN A 168 29.73 57.07 -30.91
C GLN A 168 29.32 55.89 -31.81
N ARG A 169 29.56 55.99 -33.12
CA ARG A 169 29.30 54.88 -34.04
C ARG A 169 30.18 53.66 -33.72
N ILE A 170 31.43 53.86 -33.33
CA ILE A 170 32.32 52.77 -32.89
C ILE A 170 31.75 52.11 -31.63
N VAL A 171 31.35 52.89 -30.63
CA VAL A 171 30.72 52.39 -29.39
C VAL A 171 29.45 51.57 -29.69
N GLY A 172 28.61 52.04 -30.61
CA GLY A 172 27.41 51.30 -31.02
C GLY A 172 27.72 49.96 -31.69
N VAL A 173 28.70 49.92 -32.60
CA VAL A 173 29.16 48.68 -33.26
C VAL A 173 29.80 47.72 -32.27
N GLU A 174 30.63 48.21 -31.35
CA GLU A 174 31.25 47.40 -30.31
C GLU A 174 30.21 46.82 -29.35
N SER A 175 29.25 47.64 -28.90
CA SER A 175 28.13 47.20 -28.06
C SER A 175 27.30 46.10 -28.74
N PHE A 176 27.05 46.21 -30.05
CA PHE A 176 26.38 45.18 -30.83
C PHE A 176 27.19 43.88 -30.91
N ARG A 177 28.51 43.97 -31.15
CA ARG A 177 29.39 42.79 -31.19
C ARG A 177 29.45 42.09 -29.84
N THR A 178 29.62 42.84 -28.75
CA THR A 178 29.62 42.32 -27.38
C THR A 178 28.28 41.66 -27.04
N GLY A 179 27.16 42.32 -27.34
CA GLY A 179 25.82 41.75 -27.13
C GLY A 179 25.60 40.45 -27.92
N ARG A 180 26.09 40.37 -29.17
CA ARG A 180 26.05 39.15 -29.99
C ARG A 180 26.90 38.03 -29.41
N GLN A 181 28.09 38.33 -28.89
CA GLN A 181 28.98 37.36 -28.28
C GLN A 181 28.38 36.79 -26.99
N VAL A 182 27.88 37.67 -26.13
CA VAL A 182 27.14 37.31 -24.91
C VAL A 182 25.94 36.42 -25.24
N TYR A 183 25.13 36.81 -26.23
CA TYR A 183 24.00 36.00 -26.67
C TYR A 183 24.44 34.59 -27.12
N ALA A 184 25.50 34.48 -27.91
CA ALA A 184 25.99 33.20 -28.41
C ALA A 184 26.53 32.30 -27.29
N SER A 185 27.30 32.85 -26.34
CA SER A 185 27.80 32.10 -25.18
C SER A 185 26.67 31.63 -24.27
N THR A 186 25.73 32.52 -23.94
CA THR A 186 24.59 32.20 -23.08
C THR A 186 23.65 31.19 -23.73
N ARG A 187 23.39 31.32 -25.04
CA ARG A 187 22.61 30.32 -25.80
C ARG A 187 23.29 28.95 -25.79
N THR A 188 24.61 28.89 -25.95
CA THR A 188 25.36 27.62 -25.94
C THR A 188 25.33 26.98 -24.56
N LEU A 189 25.57 27.76 -23.51
CA LEU A 189 25.46 27.31 -22.12
C LEU A 189 24.05 26.79 -21.82
N GLN A 190 23.01 27.50 -22.26
CA GLN A 190 21.64 27.07 -22.06
C GLN A 190 21.31 25.76 -22.78
N MET A 191 21.76 25.58 -24.03
CA MET A 191 21.62 24.31 -24.74
C MET A 191 22.32 23.16 -24.00
N ILE A 192 23.53 23.38 -23.47
CA ILE A 192 24.27 22.38 -22.69
C ILE A 192 23.48 21.99 -21.43
N ILE A 193 23.02 22.97 -20.66
CA ILE A 193 22.25 22.72 -19.43
C ILE A 193 20.94 21.99 -19.76
N THR A 194 20.24 22.36 -20.84
CA THR A 194 19.02 21.67 -21.28
C THR A 194 19.32 20.22 -21.66
N ILE A 195 20.37 19.95 -22.44
CA ILE A 195 20.76 18.58 -22.82
C ILE A 195 21.11 17.74 -21.59
N ILE A 196 21.86 18.31 -20.65
CA ILE A 196 22.19 17.66 -19.37
C ILE A 196 20.91 17.39 -18.57
N GLY A 197 19.99 18.35 -18.52
CA GLY A 197 18.69 18.21 -17.84
C GLY A 197 17.82 17.10 -18.41
N VAL A 198 17.70 17.03 -19.74
CA VAL A 198 16.96 15.97 -20.42
C VAL A 198 17.63 14.62 -20.18
N SER A 199 18.96 14.54 -20.31
CA SER A 199 19.73 13.30 -20.10
C SER A 199 19.59 12.80 -18.66
N LEU A 200 19.67 13.70 -17.68
CA LEU A 200 19.51 13.38 -16.27
C LEU A 200 18.07 12.97 -15.95
N GLY A 201 17.08 13.64 -16.53
CA GLY A 201 15.67 13.28 -16.40
C GLY A 201 15.39 11.86 -16.93
N LEU A 202 15.94 11.52 -18.10
CA LEU A 202 15.83 10.18 -18.68
C LEU A 202 16.52 9.13 -17.81
N PHE A 203 17.74 9.44 -17.33
CA PHE A 203 18.50 8.57 -16.43
C PHE A 203 17.74 8.30 -15.13
N ILE A 204 17.18 9.34 -14.51
CA ILE A 204 16.33 9.24 -13.32
C ILE A 204 15.08 8.40 -13.63
N GLY A 205 14.41 8.62 -14.76
CA GLY A 205 13.25 7.84 -15.17
C GLY A 205 13.56 6.34 -15.27
N ILE A 206 14.72 5.98 -15.80
CA ILE A 206 15.21 4.58 -15.85
C ILE A 206 15.45 4.04 -14.43
N LEU A 207 16.04 4.84 -13.52
CA LEU A 207 16.24 4.44 -12.13
C LEU A 207 14.92 4.19 -11.40
N VAL A 208 13.92 5.07 -11.55
CA VAL A 208 12.57 4.87 -10.98
C VAL A 208 11.92 3.62 -11.56
N SER A 209 11.98 3.46 -12.88
CA SER A 209 11.42 2.29 -13.54
C SER A 209 12.01 0.99 -13.00
N ARG A 210 13.34 0.93 -12.83
CA ARG A 210 14.03 -0.26 -12.32
C ARG A 210 13.85 -0.48 -10.83
N SER A 211 13.85 0.58 -10.03
CA SER A 211 13.88 0.47 -8.56
C SER A 211 12.50 0.46 -7.90
N ILE A 212 11.45 0.93 -8.58
CA ILE A 212 10.09 1.02 -8.03
C ILE A 212 9.10 0.28 -8.95
N ILE A 213 9.00 0.70 -10.22
CA ILE A 213 7.93 0.23 -11.12
C ILE A 213 8.06 -1.27 -11.42
N ARG A 214 9.26 -1.75 -11.78
CA ARG A 214 9.50 -3.19 -12.08
C ARG A 214 9.22 -4.09 -10.87
N PRO A 215 9.73 -3.80 -9.66
CA PRO A 215 9.35 -4.53 -8.44
C PRO A 215 7.84 -4.57 -8.18
N LEU A 216 7.14 -3.44 -8.39
CA LEU A 216 5.68 -3.40 -8.24
C LEU A 216 4.96 -4.25 -9.29
N TYR A 217 5.44 -4.30 -10.53
CA TYR A 217 4.89 -5.22 -11.53
C TYR A 217 5.11 -6.68 -11.17
N LYS A 218 6.29 -7.07 -10.66
CA LYS A 218 6.52 -8.42 -10.15
C LYS A 218 5.54 -8.78 -9.03
N LEU A 219 5.37 -7.88 -8.06
CA LEU A 219 4.43 -8.07 -6.96
C LEU A 219 2.98 -8.19 -7.48
N ARG A 220 2.56 -7.32 -8.40
CA ARG A 220 1.24 -7.41 -9.06
C ARG A 220 1.02 -8.77 -9.73
N ASP A 221 2.00 -9.22 -10.51
CA ASP A 221 1.87 -10.47 -11.28
C ASP A 221 1.83 -11.68 -10.35
N SER A 222 2.67 -11.71 -9.30
CA SER A 222 2.62 -12.75 -8.27
C SER A 222 1.31 -12.75 -7.48
N THR A 223 0.76 -11.58 -7.14
CA THR A 223 -0.55 -11.47 -6.50
C THR A 223 -1.66 -11.98 -7.41
N ARG A 224 -1.58 -11.76 -8.73
CA ARG A 224 -2.54 -12.32 -9.68
C ARG A 224 -2.49 -13.85 -9.74
N LEU A 225 -1.30 -14.43 -9.68
CA LEU A 225 -1.14 -15.90 -9.60
C LEU A 225 -1.72 -16.44 -8.28
N LEU A 226 -1.46 -15.77 -7.16
CA LEU A 226 -2.06 -16.12 -5.87
C LEU A 226 -3.59 -16.10 -5.93
N ALA A 227 -4.17 -15.08 -6.56
CA ALA A 227 -5.63 -14.96 -6.73
C ALA A 227 -6.24 -16.08 -7.60
N GLN A 228 -5.43 -16.74 -8.43
CA GLN A 228 -5.83 -17.91 -9.22
C GLN A 228 -5.63 -19.23 -8.45
N GLY A 229 -5.16 -19.18 -7.19
CA GLY A 229 -4.91 -20.34 -6.35
C GLY A 229 -3.49 -20.92 -6.48
N ASP A 230 -2.59 -20.28 -7.22
CA ASP A 230 -1.19 -20.72 -7.31
C ASP A 230 -0.42 -20.28 -6.05
N LEU A 231 -0.29 -21.22 -5.10
CA LEU A 231 0.45 -21.03 -3.86
C LEU A 231 1.96 -21.31 -4.00
N ASN A 232 2.47 -21.59 -5.21
CA ASN A 232 3.93 -21.72 -5.45
C ASN A 232 4.57 -20.38 -5.84
N THR A 233 3.76 -19.34 -6.05
CA THR A 233 4.25 -18.00 -6.37
C THR A 233 5.11 -17.41 -5.24
N ARG A 234 6.20 -16.74 -5.61
CA ARG A 234 7.08 -16.02 -4.67
C ARG A 234 7.62 -14.77 -5.33
N VAL A 235 7.66 -13.69 -4.57
CA VAL A 235 8.25 -12.42 -5.01
C VAL A 235 9.68 -12.35 -4.50
N ASP A 236 10.64 -12.64 -5.38
CA ASP A 236 12.06 -12.50 -5.06
C ASP A 236 12.53 -11.06 -5.35
N LEU A 237 12.52 -10.25 -4.28
CA LEU A 237 13.00 -8.88 -4.29
C LEU A 237 14.05 -8.69 -3.20
N THR A 238 15.23 -8.24 -3.62
CA THR A 238 16.36 -7.93 -2.73
C THR A 238 16.33 -6.50 -2.19
N SER A 239 15.26 -5.75 -2.51
CA SER A 239 15.10 -4.37 -2.07
C SER A 239 14.92 -4.30 -0.55
N ARG A 240 15.51 -3.28 0.07
CA ARG A 240 15.40 -3.02 1.53
C ARG A 240 14.46 -1.84 1.84
N ASP A 241 13.73 -1.38 0.83
CA ASP A 241 12.77 -0.28 0.94
C ASP A 241 11.36 -0.83 1.23
N GLU A 242 10.38 0.07 1.22
CA GLU A 242 8.98 -0.21 1.47
C GLU A 242 8.44 -1.28 0.49
N VAL A 243 8.92 -1.33 -0.76
CA VAL A 243 8.53 -2.38 -1.70
C VAL A 243 9.06 -3.73 -1.26
N GLY A 244 10.29 -3.79 -0.75
CA GLY A 244 10.86 -4.99 -0.16
C GLY A 244 10.08 -5.50 1.06
N VAL A 245 9.65 -4.58 1.92
CA VAL A 245 8.81 -4.91 3.09
C VAL A 245 7.48 -5.52 2.66
N VAL A 246 6.79 -4.91 1.69
CA VAL A 246 5.53 -5.44 1.16
C VAL A 246 5.73 -6.80 0.47
N ALA A 247 6.82 -6.97 -0.26
CA ALA A 247 7.15 -8.26 -0.89
C ALA A 247 7.41 -9.37 0.15
N SER A 248 8.09 -9.04 1.26
CA SER A 248 8.29 -9.97 2.37
C SER A 248 6.97 -10.36 3.03
N ALA A 249 6.09 -9.37 3.28
CA ALA A 249 4.77 -9.62 3.84
C ALA A 249 3.90 -10.50 2.90
N PHE A 250 3.95 -10.26 1.60
CA PHE A 250 3.30 -11.08 0.59
C PHE A 250 3.79 -12.54 0.64
N ASN A 251 5.11 -12.75 0.64
CA ASN A 251 5.68 -14.10 0.70
C ASN A 251 5.28 -14.84 1.98
N HIS A 252 5.23 -14.14 3.12
CA HIS A 252 4.76 -14.73 4.37
C HIS A 252 3.29 -15.14 4.30
N ALA A 253 2.43 -14.30 3.72
CA ALA A 253 1.01 -14.63 3.51
C ALA A 253 0.82 -15.86 2.61
N VAL A 254 1.61 -16.00 1.53
CA VAL A 254 1.57 -17.19 0.66
C VAL A 254 1.96 -18.45 1.44
N GLU A 255 2.98 -18.37 2.30
CA GLU A 255 3.43 -19.51 3.12
C GLU A 255 2.35 -19.95 4.12
N GLU A 256 1.71 -19.00 4.82
CA GLU A 256 0.61 -19.29 5.73
C GLU A 256 -0.60 -19.91 4.99
N LEU A 257 -0.94 -19.41 3.80
CA LEU A 257 -1.99 -20.01 2.96
C LEU A 257 -1.63 -21.44 2.54
N ARG A 258 -0.38 -21.70 2.16
CA ARG A 258 0.08 -23.05 1.79
C ARG A 258 0.00 -24.02 2.98
N SER A 259 0.42 -23.56 4.16
CA SER A 259 0.31 -24.33 5.41
C SER A 259 -1.14 -24.67 5.72
N MET A 260 -2.05 -23.69 5.60
CA MET A 260 -3.48 -23.89 5.82
C MET A 260 -4.09 -24.91 4.83
N VAL A 261 -3.80 -24.79 3.53
CA VAL A 261 -4.29 -25.76 2.53
C VAL A 261 -3.76 -27.17 2.81
N THR A 262 -2.49 -27.30 3.19
CA THR A 262 -1.88 -28.59 3.54
C THR A 262 -2.57 -29.22 4.76
N ARG A 263 -2.88 -28.41 5.78
CA ARG A 263 -3.61 -28.87 6.97
C ARG A 263 -5.03 -29.33 6.62
N THR A 264 -5.74 -28.56 5.78
CA THR A 264 -7.09 -28.93 5.32
C THR A 264 -7.08 -30.23 4.51
N ALA A 265 -6.10 -30.42 3.62
CA ALA A 265 -5.93 -31.67 2.89
C ALA A 265 -5.66 -32.87 3.82
N HIS A 266 -4.85 -32.68 4.86
CA HIS A 266 -4.60 -33.72 5.87
C HIS A 266 -5.87 -34.09 6.67
N VAL A 267 -6.67 -33.09 7.04
CA VAL A 267 -7.98 -33.32 7.71
C VAL A 267 -8.93 -34.07 6.78
N GLY A 268 -9.00 -33.69 5.49
CA GLY A 268 -9.80 -34.41 4.50
C GLY A 268 -9.40 -35.88 4.36
N LYS A 269 -8.10 -36.18 4.38
CA LYS A 269 -7.59 -37.56 4.36
C LYS A 269 -8.01 -38.34 5.62
N LYS A 270 -7.92 -37.73 6.81
CA LYS A 270 -8.38 -38.35 8.05
C LYS A 270 -9.88 -38.66 8.02
N ILE A 271 -10.69 -37.73 7.53
CA ILE A 271 -12.14 -37.95 7.37
C ILE A 271 -12.39 -39.17 6.47
N ASN A 272 -11.71 -39.25 5.31
CA ASN A 272 -11.88 -40.38 4.40
C ASN A 272 -11.53 -41.73 5.07
N THR A 273 -10.43 -41.80 5.83
CA THR A 273 -10.08 -43.00 6.60
C THR A 273 -11.10 -43.32 7.70
N SER A 274 -11.58 -42.32 8.43
CA SER A 274 -12.62 -42.52 9.45
C SER A 274 -13.94 -43.01 8.84
N THR A 275 -14.33 -42.50 7.68
CA THR A 275 -15.49 -42.97 6.93
C THR A 275 -15.33 -44.44 6.51
N HIS A 276 -14.14 -44.84 6.06
CA HIS A 276 -13.86 -46.25 5.74
C HIS A 276 -14.00 -47.18 6.96
N ASN A 277 -13.42 -46.80 8.09
CA ASN A 277 -13.55 -47.57 9.34
C ASN A 277 -15.02 -47.64 9.80
N LEU A 278 -15.77 -46.55 9.65
CA LEU A 278 -17.19 -46.52 10.00
C LEU A 278 -18.01 -47.48 9.12
N PHE A 279 -17.70 -47.58 7.82
CA PHE A 279 -18.33 -48.58 6.95
C PHE A 279 -18.05 -50.02 7.41
N GLN A 280 -16.83 -50.33 7.83
CA GLN A 280 -16.50 -51.65 8.39
C GLN A 280 -17.31 -51.95 9.67
N VAL A 281 -17.41 -50.98 10.58
CA VAL A 281 -18.21 -51.14 11.81
C VAL A 281 -19.69 -51.34 11.48
N VAL A 282 -20.22 -50.62 10.50
CA VAL A 282 -21.62 -50.80 10.04
C VAL A 282 -21.84 -52.19 9.45
N GLU A 283 -20.89 -52.71 8.66
CA GLU A 283 -20.96 -54.07 8.10
C GLU A 283 -20.93 -55.14 9.21
N GLU A 284 -20.00 -55.04 10.15
CA GLU A 284 -19.91 -55.94 11.31
C GLU A 284 -21.18 -55.90 12.16
N THR A 285 -21.69 -54.70 12.44
CA THR A 285 -22.96 -54.52 13.17
C THR A 285 -24.13 -55.16 12.43
N THR A 286 -24.17 -55.04 11.10
CA THR A 286 -25.22 -55.66 10.27
C THR A 286 -25.16 -57.19 10.35
N ASN A 287 -23.95 -57.77 10.31
CA ASN A 287 -23.76 -59.21 10.48
C ASN A 287 -24.17 -59.69 11.88
N SER A 288 -23.78 -58.98 12.93
CA SER A 288 -24.21 -59.29 14.31
C SER A 288 -25.72 -59.17 14.50
N LEU A 289 -26.37 -58.19 13.87
CA LEU A 289 -27.83 -58.09 13.86
C LEU A 289 -28.49 -59.31 13.19
N GLY A 290 -27.89 -59.83 12.11
CA GLY A 290 -28.36 -61.07 11.48
C GLY A 290 -28.20 -62.32 12.35
N GLU A 291 -27.17 -62.40 13.19
CA GLU A 291 -27.04 -63.46 14.19
C GLU A 291 -28.05 -63.29 15.34
N LEU A 292 -28.29 -62.06 15.77
CA LEU A 292 -29.26 -61.74 16.81
C LEU A 292 -30.68 -62.12 16.39
N ASP A 293 -31.03 -61.90 15.11
CA ASP A 293 -32.33 -62.32 14.54
C ASP A 293 -32.53 -63.84 14.66
N LYS A 294 -31.49 -64.64 14.34
CA LYS A 294 -31.52 -66.09 14.52
C LYS A 294 -31.66 -66.51 15.99
N LEU A 295 -31.02 -65.79 16.91
CA LEU A 295 -31.16 -66.04 18.35
C LEU A 295 -32.58 -65.75 18.83
N ILE A 296 -33.23 -64.70 18.30
CA ILE A 296 -34.64 -64.40 18.59
C ILE A 296 -35.55 -65.55 18.10
N ASP A 297 -35.33 -66.08 16.89
CA ASP A 297 -36.09 -67.23 16.38
C ASP A 297 -35.92 -68.47 17.28
N HIS A 298 -34.69 -68.77 17.69
CA HIS A 298 -34.41 -69.87 18.62
C HIS A 298 -35.06 -69.65 20.00
N LEU A 299 -35.04 -68.42 20.51
CA LEU A 299 -35.67 -68.08 21.78
C LEU A 299 -37.19 -68.24 21.70
N ALA A 300 -37.81 -67.80 20.61
CA ALA A 300 -39.24 -67.97 20.37
C ALA A 300 -39.62 -69.46 20.32
N ALA A 301 -38.87 -70.26 19.58
CA ALA A 301 -39.08 -71.72 19.53
C ALA A 301 -38.87 -72.38 20.92
N GLY A 302 -37.86 -71.93 21.68
CA GLY A 302 -37.61 -72.40 23.04
C GLY A 302 -38.74 -72.04 24.00
N ALA A 303 -39.27 -70.81 23.92
CA ALA A 303 -40.41 -70.35 24.70
C ALA A 303 -41.68 -71.17 24.40
N GLU A 304 -41.92 -71.52 23.14
CA GLU A 304 -43.03 -72.39 22.74
C GLU A 304 -42.89 -73.79 23.34
N SER A 305 -41.71 -74.39 23.24
CA SER A 305 -41.42 -75.70 23.87
C SER A 305 -41.54 -75.65 25.40
N GLN A 306 -41.12 -74.55 26.02
CA GLN A 306 -41.27 -74.33 27.45
C GLN A 306 -42.75 -74.21 27.85
N SER A 307 -43.56 -73.47 27.10
CA SER A 307 -45.01 -73.38 27.29
C SER A 307 -45.67 -74.76 27.24
N GLN A 308 -45.31 -75.58 26.23
CA GLN A 308 -45.80 -76.94 26.11
C GLN A 308 -45.39 -77.82 27.31
N SER A 309 -44.14 -77.70 27.77
CA SER A 309 -43.64 -78.44 28.93
C SER A 309 -44.36 -78.03 30.23
N VAL A 310 -44.66 -76.73 30.40
CA VAL A 310 -45.45 -76.23 31.52
C VAL A 310 -46.88 -76.80 31.48
N ASN A 311 -47.52 -76.86 30.32
CA ASN A 311 -48.84 -77.49 30.17
C ASN A 311 -48.83 -78.98 30.54
N LEU A 312 -47.80 -79.72 30.13
CA LEU A 312 -47.62 -81.13 30.53
C LEU A 312 -47.39 -81.30 32.04
N ALA A 313 -46.65 -80.38 32.66
CA ALA A 313 -46.46 -80.37 34.10
C ALA A 313 -47.77 -80.09 34.84
N ILE A 314 -48.60 -79.18 34.34
CA ILE A 314 -49.95 -78.91 34.89
C ILE A 314 -50.82 -80.18 34.84
N ASP A 315 -50.85 -80.89 33.71
CA ASP A 315 -51.60 -82.16 33.60
C ASP A 315 -51.09 -83.22 34.58
N SER A 316 -49.77 -83.37 34.68
CA SER A 316 -49.14 -84.30 35.63
C SER A 316 -49.48 -83.96 37.09
N ILE A 317 -49.49 -82.67 37.45
CA ILE A 317 -49.91 -82.20 38.77
C ILE A 317 -51.38 -82.53 39.00
N GLN A 318 -52.27 -82.30 38.03
CA GLN A 318 -53.69 -82.66 38.14
C GLN A 318 -53.88 -84.16 38.37
N GLN A 319 -53.17 -85.00 37.60
CA GLN A 319 -53.19 -86.45 37.81
C GLN A 319 -52.66 -86.84 39.20
N ALA A 320 -51.58 -86.23 39.67
CA ALA A 320 -51.04 -86.46 41.00
C ALA A 320 -52.03 -86.07 42.11
N THR A 321 -52.77 -84.97 41.93
CA THR A 321 -53.86 -84.56 42.85
C THR A 321 -54.99 -85.58 42.86
N LEU A 322 -55.42 -86.10 41.70
CA LEU A 322 -56.44 -87.14 41.61
C LEU A 322 -55.99 -88.42 42.33
N ARG A 323 -54.75 -88.87 42.10
CA ARG A 323 -54.18 -90.04 42.78
C ARG A 323 -54.07 -89.82 44.29
N THR A 324 -53.61 -88.66 44.72
CA THR A 324 -53.55 -88.31 46.15
C THR A 324 -54.93 -88.36 46.80
N ASN A 325 -55.98 -87.86 46.15
CA ASN A 325 -57.36 -87.98 46.63
C ASN A 325 -57.83 -89.43 46.75
N GLN A 326 -57.43 -90.28 45.81
CA GLN A 326 -57.74 -91.71 45.86
C GLN A 326 -57.02 -92.42 47.01
N VAL A 327 -55.73 -92.09 47.24
CA VAL A 327 -54.97 -92.57 48.40
C VAL A 327 -55.64 -92.13 49.70
N ILE A 328 -56.10 -90.88 49.81
CA ILE A 328 -56.85 -90.39 50.99
C ILE A 328 -58.09 -91.25 51.25
N LYS A 329 -58.88 -91.56 50.21
CA LYS A 329 -60.05 -92.44 50.33
C LYS A 329 -59.67 -93.84 50.80
N SER A 330 -58.66 -94.46 50.20
CA SER A 330 -58.20 -95.79 50.61
C SER A 330 -57.66 -95.82 52.03
N THR A 331 -56.93 -94.78 52.47
CA THR A 331 -56.46 -94.66 53.85
C THR A 331 -57.62 -94.54 54.85
N LEU A 332 -58.68 -93.80 54.52
CA LEU A 332 -59.89 -93.74 55.34
C LEU A 332 -60.60 -95.09 55.44
N GLU A 333 -60.62 -95.87 54.35
CA GLU A 333 -61.19 -97.22 54.32
C GLU A 333 -60.35 -98.20 55.16
N ILE A 334 -59.03 -98.17 55.03
CA ILE A 334 -58.11 -98.94 55.87
C ILE A 334 -58.31 -98.59 57.35
N ASN A 335 -58.45 -97.31 57.68
CA ASN A 335 -58.69 -96.89 59.07
C ASN A 335 -59.99 -97.51 59.63
N LYS A 336 -61.09 -97.52 58.84
CA LYS A 336 -62.32 -98.24 59.20
C LYS A 336 -62.11 -99.74 59.41
N ILE A 337 -61.34 -100.39 58.53
CA ILE A 337 -61.06 -101.83 58.64
C ILE A 337 -60.22 -102.11 59.90
N CYS A 338 -59.19 -101.29 60.18
CA CYS A 338 -58.39 -101.41 61.40
C CYS A 338 -59.24 -101.20 62.67
N GLN A 339 -60.18 -100.25 62.66
CA GLN A 339 -61.13 -100.05 63.76
C GLN A 339 -61.98 -101.30 63.98
N ALA A 340 -62.55 -101.87 62.92
CA ALA A 340 -63.34 -103.10 62.99
C ALA A 340 -62.49 -104.32 63.46
N ALA A 341 -61.27 -104.45 62.96
CA ALA A 341 -60.35 -105.50 63.38
C ALA A 341 -59.94 -105.35 64.87
N SER A 342 -59.81 -104.11 65.36
CA SER A 342 -59.58 -103.83 66.78
C SER A 342 -60.79 -104.22 67.64
N GLU A 343 -62.02 -103.96 67.17
CA GLU A 343 -63.25 -104.42 67.84
C GLU A 343 -63.36 -105.95 67.84
N ASP A 344 -63.02 -106.62 66.74
CA ASP A 344 -62.95 -108.09 66.65
C ASP A 344 -61.90 -108.68 67.59
N ALA A 345 -60.72 -108.06 67.69
CA ALA A 345 -59.68 -108.48 68.61
C ALA A 345 -60.13 -108.34 70.08
N GLN A 346 -60.84 -107.25 70.43
CA GLN A 346 -61.41 -107.06 71.76
C GLN A 346 -62.46 -108.14 72.08
N ARG A 347 -63.35 -108.44 71.14
CA ARG A 347 -64.31 -109.54 71.28
C ARG A 347 -63.62 -110.90 71.43
N GLY A 348 -62.49 -111.10 70.74
CA GLY A 348 -61.64 -112.28 70.89
C GLY A 348 -61.02 -112.37 72.28
N GLU A 349 -60.54 -111.25 72.82
CA GLU A 349 -60.01 -111.16 74.19
C GLU A 349 -61.08 -111.56 75.22
N ASP A 350 -62.28 -110.98 75.13
CA ASP A 350 -63.41 -111.32 76.02
C ASP A 350 -63.76 -112.83 75.95
N ALA A 351 -63.81 -113.40 74.74
CA ALA A 351 -64.08 -114.83 74.55
C ALA A 351 -62.98 -115.74 75.13
N THR A 352 -61.72 -115.32 75.06
CA THR A 352 -60.63 -116.05 75.70
C THR A 352 -60.70 -115.98 77.23
N GLU A 353 -61.15 -114.86 77.78
CA GLU A 353 -61.36 -114.70 79.22
C GLU A 353 -62.53 -115.58 79.72
N GLU A 354 -63.64 -115.64 78.98
CA GLU A 354 -64.72 -116.61 79.23
C GLU A 354 -64.22 -118.06 79.15
N MET A 355 -63.38 -118.39 78.17
CA MET A 355 -62.79 -119.72 78.04
C MET A 355 -61.88 -120.07 79.24
N ILE A 356 -61.09 -119.12 79.75
CA ILE A 356 -60.27 -119.32 80.96
C ILE A 356 -61.17 -119.63 82.15
N GLN A 357 -62.27 -118.89 82.34
CA GLN A 357 -63.24 -119.18 83.40
C GLN A 357 -63.88 -120.56 83.25
N ALA A 358 -64.21 -120.99 82.02
CA ALA A 358 -64.73 -122.33 81.75
C ALA A 358 -63.71 -123.43 82.09
N ILE A 359 -62.43 -123.22 81.76
CA ILE A 359 -61.33 -124.14 82.11
C ILE A 359 -61.16 -124.22 83.63
N ASP A 360 -61.20 -123.09 84.35
CA ASP A 360 -61.11 -123.10 85.82
C ASP A 360 -62.28 -123.86 86.46
N ASN A 361 -63.50 -123.67 85.95
CA ASN A 361 -64.67 -124.44 86.37
C ASN A 361 -64.54 -125.94 86.07
N PHE A 362 -63.93 -126.29 84.93
CA PHE A 362 -63.64 -127.68 84.58
C PHE A 362 -62.60 -128.30 85.53
N ILE A 363 -61.50 -127.58 85.82
CA ILE A 363 -60.49 -128.02 86.80
C ILE A 363 -61.12 -128.23 88.18
N PHE A 364 -62.00 -127.32 88.61
CA PHE A 364 -62.75 -127.46 89.86
C PHE A 364 -63.61 -128.73 89.87
N SER A 365 -64.34 -128.99 88.78
CA SER A 365 -65.20 -130.18 88.64
C SER A 365 -64.40 -131.49 88.67
N VAL A 366 -63.24 -131.54 88.01
CA VAL A 366 -62.34 -132.70 88.04
C VAL A 366 -61.79 -132.96 89.45
N ARG A 367 -61.52 -131.90 90.23
CA ARG A 367 -61.14 -132.03 91.65
C ARG A 367 -62.25 -132.65 92.49
N GLN A 368 -63.50 -132.23 92.31
CA GLN A 368 -64.64 -132.84 93.02
C GLN A 368 -64.81 -134.33 92.70
N ILE A 369 -64.65 -134.73 91.43
CA ILE A 369 -64.70 -136.15 91.03
C ILE A 369 -63.61 -136.95 91.76
N LYS A 370 -62.41 -136.39 91.90
CA LYS A 370 -61.30 -137.03 92.62
C LYS A 370 -61.62 -137.26 94.10
N GLU A 371 -62.32 -136.33 94.77
CA GLU A 371 -62.77 -136.52 96.16
C GLU A 371 -63.82 -137.62 96.29
N VAL A 372 -64.80 -137.69 95.38
CA VAL A 372 -65.85 -138.72 95.40
C VAL A 372 -65.28 -140.13 95.16
N VAL A 373 -64.35 -140.28 94.21
CA VAL A 373 -63.71 -141.56 93.91
C VAL A 373 -62.79 -142.01 95.05
N GLY A 374 -62.13 -141.07 95.74
CA GLY A 374 -61.31 -141.37 96.92
C GLY A 374 -62.11 -141.89 98.12
N GLY A 375 -63.38 -141.45 98.28
CA GLY A 375 -64.23 -141.85 99.40
C GLY A 375 -64.87 -143.24 99.29
N LEU A 376 -65.00 -143.79 98.08
CA LEU A 376 -65.72 -145.06 97.83
C LEU A 376 -64.89 -146.34 98.09
N GLY A 377 -63.59 -146.23 98.41
CA GLY A 377 -62.67 -147.36 98.56
C GLY A 377 -62.54 -147.99 99.96
N LEU A 378 -63.28 -147.54 100.98
CA LEU A 378 -63.07 -147.96 102.39
C LEU A 378 -64.23 -148.76 103.05
N CYS A 379 -65.18 -149.29 102.29
CA CYS A 379 -66.22 -150.20 102.82
C CYS A 379 -66.21 -151.57 102.09
N GLN A 380 -66.01 -152.65 102.86
CA GLN A 380 -65.84 -154.09 102.52
C GLN A 380 -64.37 -154.48 102.21
N VAL A 381 -63.66 -155.33 102.96
CA VAL A 381 -63.94 -156.29 104.06
C VAL A 381 -62.89 -156.12 105.16
#